data_AF-A0A7S3T2T8-F1
#
_entry.id   AF-A0A7S3T2T8-F1
#
_cell.length_a   1.000
_cell.length_b   1.000
_cell.length_c   1.000
_cell.angle_alpha   90.00
_cell.angle_beta   90.00
_cell.angle_gamma   90.00
#
_symmetry.space_group_name_H-M   'P 1'
#
loop_
_entity.id
_entity.type
_entity.pdbx_description
1 polymer ?
#
loop_
_entity_poly.entity_id
_entity_poly.type
_entity_poly.pdbx_seq_one_letter_code
_entity_poly.pdbx_strand_id
1 'polypeptide(L)'
;MVLNLPGLVASVLPYVRPRALKAQLNEQWALKHQWVSRGLTLSKIRAAKASLLEWVLEANCEVSTAALAHVYFERLVLRRVVNKANRKLVAAVSLSLAAKWNEPESLGTLLAAVERHYSIPRATVFRSEFSAYAELAFDLRLEPGDIFPHFSRLLTQAERTPHDYLGEANCGVSSRVPRAAGGLLCEYMGQKRRKCPKK
;
A
#
# COMPACT_ATOMS: atom_id res chain seq x y z
N MET A 1 17.52 -16.66 20.18
CA MET A 1 18.25 -16.94 21.44
C MET A 1 18.73 -15.61 21.97
N VAL A 2 18.44 -15.25 23.22
CA VAL A 2 18.91 -13.98 23.80
C VAL A 2 20.15 -14.29 24.63
N LEU A 3 21.27 -13.65 24.28
CA LEU A 3 22.47 -13.65 25.11
C LEU A 3 22.34 -12.49 26.10
N ASN A 4 22.41 -12.82 27.39
CA ASN A 4 22.40 -11.83 28.45
C ASN A 4 23.79 -11.83 29.10
N LEU A 5 24.64 -10.87 28.71
CA LEU A 5 25.88 -10.57 29.41
C LEU A 5 25.62 -9.37 30.34
N PRO A 6 26.30 -9.26 31.49
CA PRO A 6 26.15 -8.10 32.37
C PRO A 6 26.50 -6.81 31.60
N GLY A 7 25.47 -6.00 31.32
CA GLY A 7 25.57 -4.75 30.55
C GLY A 7 25.23 -4.86 29.05
N LEU A 8 24.95 -6.04 28.51
CA LEU A 8 24.58 -6.23 27.10
C LEU A 8 23.49 -7.30 26.92
N VAL A 9 22.35 -6.87 26.39
CA VAL A 9 21.30 -7.77 25.89
C VAL A 9 21.42 -7.85 24.38
N ALA A 10 21.85 -9.00 23.87
CA ALA A 10 21.99 -9.23 22.43
C ALA A 10 21.08 -10.37 21.98
N SER A 11 20.29 -10.15 20.93
CA SER A 11 19.52 -11.22 20.29
C SER A 11 20.34 -11.88 19.19
N VAL A 12 20.66 -13.16 19.35
CA VAL A 12 21.24 -13.97 18.28
C VAL A 12 20.11 -14.47 17.39
N LEU A 13 20.10 -13.98 16.15
CA LEU A 13 19.19 -14.38 15.09
C LEU A 13 19.84 -15.54 14.31
N PRO A 14 19.40 -16.79 14.49
CA PRO A 14 19.94 -17.90 13.74
C PRO A 14 19.64 -17.71 12.24
N TYR A 15 20.59 -18.07 11.40
CA TYR A 15 20.37 -18.07 9.95
C TYR A 15 19.30 -19.10 9.60
N VAL A 16 18.19 -18.66 9.02
CA VAL A 16 17.09 -19.52 8.56
C VAL A 16 17.03 -19.44 7.04
N ARG A 17 16.95 -20.60 6.37
CA ARG A 17 16.76 -20.65 4.92
C ARG A 17 15.51 -19.83 4.54
N PRO A 18 15.55 -18.98 3.50
CA PRO A 18 14.43 -18.12 3.12
C PRO A 18 13.10 -18.87 2.92
N ARG A 19 13.17 -20.10 2.41
CA ARG A 19 12.00 -20.98 2.24
C ARG A 19 11.37 -21.37 3.58
N ALA A 20 12.20 -21.76 4.56
CA ALA A 20 11.74 -22.14 5.89
C ALA A 20 11.17 -20.92 6.64
N LEU A 21 11.83 -19.75 6.52
CA LEU A 21 11.32 -18.50 7.10
C LEU A 21 9.94 -18.13 6.53
N LYS A 22 9.77 -18.25 5.20
CA LYS A 22 8.47 -17.99 4.55
C LYS A 22 7.38 -18.95 5.04
N ALA A 23 7.69 -20.23 5.21
CA ALA A 23 6.75 -21.22 5.73
C ALA A 23 6.34 -20.89 7.17
N GLN A 24 7.32 -20.67 8.05
CA GLN A 24 7.11 -20.29 9.45
C GLN A 24 6.27 -19.01 9.59
N LEU A 25 6.53 -17.98 8.77
CA LEU A 25 5.72 -16.76 8.77
C LEU A 25 4.28 -16.99 8.31
N ASN A 26 4.07 -17.88 7.33
CA ASN A 26 2.71 -18.23 6.90
C ASN A 26 1.97 -19.03 7.98
N GLU A 27 2.66 -19.91 8.70
CA GLU A 27 2.10 -20.66 9.84
C GLU A 27 1.72 -19.72 10.99
N GLN A 28 2.63 -18.85 11.40
CA GLN A 28 2.33 -17.83 12.42
C GLN A 28 1.17 -16.92 12.00
N TRP A 29 1.11 -16.56 10.72
CA TRP A 29 -0.02 -15.81 10.17
C TRP A 29 -1.34 -16.59 10.31
N ALA A 30 -1.35 -17.87 9.92
CA ALA A 30 -2.53 -18.73 10.01
C ALA A 30 -2.99 -18.93 11.46
N LEU A 31 -2.06 -19.07 12.41
CA LEU A 31 -2.36 -19.21 13.84
C LEU A 31 -2.96 -17.94 14.43
N LYS A 32 -2.44 -16.76 14.07
CA LYS A 32 -2.94 -15.47 14.55
C LYS A 32 -4.24 -15.06 13.88
N HIS A 33 -4.42 -15.40 12.61
CA HIS A 33 -5.52 -14.95 11.77
C HIS A 33 -6.37 -16.14 11.32
N GLN A 34 -6.78 -16.99 12.27
CA GLN A 34 -7.64 -18.16 12.00
C GLN A 34 -8.97 -17.77 11.35
N TRP A 35 -9.38 -16.53 11.55
CA TRP A 35 -10.56 -15.91 10.99
C TRP A 35 -10.42 -15.50 9.51
N VAL A 36 -9.20 -15.37 8.99
CA VAL A 36 -8.96 -15.11 7.56
C VAL A 36 -9.10 -16.42 6.80
N SER A 37 -9.88 -16.41 5.72
CA SER A 37 -10.23 -17.57 4.88
C SER A 37 -9.05 -18.53 4.64
N ARG A 38 -9.27 -19.85 4.81
CA ARG A 38 -8.28 -20.95 4.78
C ARG A 38 -7.42 -21.07 3.50
N GLY A 39 -7.54 -20.16 2.55
CA GLY A 39 -6.74 -20.11 1.32
C GLY A 39 -5.83 -18.89 1.15
N LEU A 40 -5.93 -17.87 2.01
CA LEU A 40 -5.19 -16.61 1.87
C LEU A 40 -3.98 -16.57 2.82
N THR A 41 -2.79 -16.86 2.27
CA THR A 41 -1.53 -16.81 3.03
C THR A 41 -0.93 -15.40 2.99
N LEU A 42 -0.13 -15.06 4.00
CA LEU A 42 0.62 -13.80 4.07
C LEU A 42 1.43 -13.55 2.79
N SER A 43 2.04 -14.60 2.24
CA SER A 43 2.78 -14.53 0.98
C SER A 43 1.92 -14.05 -0.20
N LYS A 44 0.64 -14.44 -0.27
CA LYS A 44 -0.27 -14.00 -1.35
C LYS A 44 -0.70 -12.54 -1.18
N ILE A 45 -0.91 -12.11 0.06
CA ILE A 45 -1.23 -10.71 0.39
C ILE A 45 -0.05 -9.81 0.01
N ARG A 46 1.18 -10.20 0.37
CA ARG A 46 2.40 -9.46 0.00
C ARG A 46 2.61 -9.40 -1.51
N ALA A 47 2.39 -10.51 -2.22
CA ALA A 47 2.48 -10.55 -3.67
C ALA A 47 1.45 -9.63 -4.34
N ALA A 48 0.20 -9.62 -3.86
CA ALA A 48 -0.83 -8.72 -4.38
C ALA A 48 -0.48 -7.23 -4.16
N LYS A 49 0.06 -6.89 -2.99
CA LYS A 49 0.54 -5.52 -2.71
C LYS A 49 1.73 -5.14 -3.59
N ALA A 50 2.69 -6.04 -3.79
CA ALA A 50 3.82 -5.79 -4.70
C ALA A 50 3.34 -5.51 -6.13
N SER A 51 2.38 -6.30 -6.65
CA SER A 51 1.81 -6.06 -7.99
C SER A 51 1.08 -4.71 -8.09
N LEU A 52 0.42 -4.25 -7.01
CA LEU A 52 -0.24 -2.95 -7.01
C LEU A 52 0.75 -1.79 -7.20
N LEU A 53 1.92 -1.87 -6.55
CA LEU A 53 2.97 -0.87 -6.73
C LEU A 53 3.54 -0.91 -8.15
N GLU A 54 3.79 -2.09 -8.69
CA GLU A 54 4.31 -2.26 -10.06
C GLU A 54 3.41 -1.59 -11.10
N TRP A 55 2.09 -1.77 -11.02
CA TRP A 55 1.17 -1.18 -12.00
C TRP A 55 1.02 0.33 -11.85
N VAL A 56 1.09 0.85 -10.62
CA VAL A 56 1.09 2.31 -10.38
C VAL A 56 2.31 2.94 -11.01
N LEU A 57 3.48 2.29 -10.90
CA LEU A 57 4.70 2.75 -11.54
C LEU A 57 4.64 2.63 -13.07
N GLU A 58 4.11 1.52 -13.62
CA GLU A 58 3.93 1.35 -15.08
C GLU A 58 2.96 2.39 -15.67
N ALA A 59 1.89 2.71 -14.94
CA ALA A 59 0.91 3.72 -15.34
C ALA A 59 1.39 5.16 -15.06
N ASN A 60 2.60 5.35 -14.53
CA ASN A 60 3.20 6.63 -14.15
C ASN A 60 2.29 7.47 -13.23
N CYS A 61 1.63 6.80 -12.28
CA CYS A 61 0.77 7.41 -11.28
C CYS A 61 1.55 7.69 -9.98
N GLU A 62 1.02 8.55 -9.13
CA GLU A 62 1.64 8.81 -7.84
C GLU A 62 1.72 7.58 -6.92
N VAL A 63 2.80 7.49 -6.14
CA VAL A 63 3.00 6.45 -5.10
C VAL A 63 1.99 6.60 -3.95
N SER A 64 1.42 7.80 -3.77
CA SER A 64 0.30 8.06 -2.84
C SER A 64 -0.92 7.18 -3.21
N THR A 65 -1.22 7.02 -4.50
CA THR A 65 -2.30 6.14 -5.00
C THR A 65 -2.05 4.68 -4.63
N ALA A 66 -0.81 4.19 -4.75
CA ALA A 66 -0.44 2.85 -4.31
C ALA A 66 -0.61 2.67 -2.79
N ALA A 67 -0.25 3.68 -2.00
CA ALA A 67 -0.40 3.67 -0.55
C ALA A 67 -1.88 3.59 -0.13
N LEU A 68 -2.75 4.40 -0.73
CA LEU A 68 -4.20 4.34 -0.51
C LEU A 68 -4.76 2.96 -0.86
N ALA A 69 -4.39 2.43 -2.04
CA ALA A 69 -4.83 1.11 -2.50
C ALA A 69 -4.40 -0.01 -1.53
N HIS A 70 -3.19 0.08 -0.95
CA HIS A 70 -2.74 -0.87 0.07
C HIS A 70 -3.62 -0.85 1.32
N VAL A 71 -3.97 0.34 1.82
CA VAL A 71 -4.84 0.47 3.01
C VAL A 71 -6.23 -0.06 2.71
N TYR A 72 -6.83 0.28 1.56
CA TYR A 72 -8.14 -0.24 1.18
C TYR A 72 -8.13 -1.76 1.05
N PHE A 73 -7.11 -2.33 0.39
CA PHE A 73 -6.96 -3.78 0.29
C PHE A 73 -6.82 -4.43 1.67
N GLU A 74 -6.04 -3.83 2.57
CA GLU A 74 -5.91 -4.31 3.95
C GLU A 74 -7.24 -4.29 4.70
N ARG A 75 -7.99 -3.18 4.65
CA ARG A 75 -9.31 -3.06 5.26
C ARG A 75 -10.27 -4.14 4.75
N LEU A 76 -10.25 -4.45 3.46
CA LEU A 76 -11.06 -5.53 2.85
C LEU A 76 -10.61 -6.93 3.28
N VAL A 77 -9.32 -7.15 3.48
CA VAL A 77 -8.79 -8.41 4.05
C VAL A 77 -9.27 -8.58 5.49
N LEU A 78 -9.24 -7.52 6.31
CA LEU A 78 -9.71 -7.55 7.69
C LEU A 78 -11.22 -7.85 7.79
N ARG A 79 -12.02 -7.35 6.83
CA ARG A 79 -13.46 -7.64 6.72
C ARG A 79 -13.81 -9.00 6.11
N ARG A 80 -12.81 -9.84 5.80
CA ARG A 80 -12.95 -11.19 5.24
C ARG A 80 -13.60 -11.27 3.84
N VAL A 81 -13.62 -10.18 3.11
CA VAL A 81 -14.12 -10.13 1.73
C VAL A 81 -13.14 -10.82 0.76
N VAL A 82 -11.85 -10.84 1.13
CA VAL A 82 -10.77 -11.37 0.28
C VAL A 82 -10.53 -12.86 0.49
N ASN A 83 -10.63 -13.60 -0.61
CA ASN A 83 -10.42 -15.03 -0.79
C ASN A 83 -9.30 -15.31 -1.80
N LYS A 84 -8.86 -16.57 -1.88
CA LYS A 84 -7.82 -16.99 -2.84
C LYS A 84 -8.22 -16.66 -4.29
N ALA A 85 -9.48 -16.88 -4.68
CA ALA A 85 -9.93 -16.66 -6.05
C ALA A 85 -10.06 -15.17 -6.40
N ASN A 86 -10.68 -14.37 -5.52
CA ASN A 86 -10.99 -12.97 -5.80
C ASN A 86 -9.85 -11.99 -5.43
N ARG A 87 -8.76 -12.42 -4.77
CA ARG A 87 -7.68 -11.52 -4.32
C ARG A 87 -7.15 -10.57 -5.39
N LYS A 88 -7.08 -11.04 -6.63
CA LYS A 88 -6.61 -10.26 -7.79
C LYS A 88 -7.63 -9.20 -8.20
N LEU A 89 -8.91 -9.58 -8.24
CA LEU A 89 -10.03 -8.68 -8.52
C LEU A 89 -10.13 -7.61 -7.43
N VAL A 90 -10.10 -8.00 -6.16
CA VAL A 90 -10.22 -7.04 -5.05
C VAL A 90 -9.03 -6.07 -5.02
N ALA A 91 -7.82 -6.54 -5.36
CA ALA A 91 -6.66 -5.66 -5.52
C ALA A 91 -6.91 -4.63 -6.65
N ALA A 92 -7.34 -5.09 -7.83
CA ALA A 92 -7.68 -4.19 -8.95
C ALA A 92 -8.76 -3.16 -8.58
N VAL A 93 -9.81 -3.59 -7.90
CA VAL A 93 -10.89 -2.70 -7.44
C VAL A 93 -10.37 -1.68 -6.43
N SER A 94 -9.58 -2.11 -5.44
CA SER A 94 -9.00 -1.21 -4.45
C SER A 94 -8.09 -0.15 -5.09
N LEU A 95 -7.40 -0.51 -6.18
CA LEU A 95 -6.61 0.43 -6.96
C LEU A 95 -7.48 1.40 -7.75
N SER A 96 -8.55 0.92 -8.36
CA SER A 96 -9.49 1.79 -9.10
C SER A 96 -10.16 2.83 -8.20
N LEU A 97 -10.52 2.44 -6.96
CA LEU A 97 -11.08 3.35 -5.97
C LEU A 97 -10.05 4.40 -5.51
N ALA A 98 -8.81 3.98 -5.24
CA ALA A 98 -7.72 4.88 -4.91
C ALA A 98 -7.39 5.86 -6.05
N ALA A 99 -7.38 5.38 -7.29
CA ALA A 99 -7.15 6.22 -8.46
C ALA A 99 -8.29 7.23 -8.65
N LYS A 100 -9.55 6.81 -8.53
CA LYS A 100 -10.69 7.75 -8.57
C LYS A 100 -10.61 8.83 -7.48
N TRP A 101 -10.09 8.49 -6.31
CA TRP A 101 -9.92 9.44 -5.21
C TRP A 101 -8.75 10.40 -5.42
N ASN A 102 -7.64 9.92 -5.99
CA ASN A 102 -6.41 10.70 -6.10
C ASN A 102 -6.16 11.31 -7.48
N GLU A 103 -6.26 10.48 -8.52
CA GLU A 103 -5.94 10.80 -9.92
C GLU A 103 -6.97 10.18 -10.88
N PRO A 104 -8.14 10.80 -11.07
CA PRO A 104 -9.18 10.24 -11.94
C PRO A 104 -8.72 10.15 -13.42
N GLU A 105 -7.83 11.04 -13.85
CA GLU A 105 -7.28 11.09 -15.21
C GLU A 105 -6.44 9.86 -15.59
N SER A 106 -5.76 9.23 -14.62
CA SER A 106 -4.89 8.07 -14.84
C SER A 106 -5.62 6.73 -14.68
N LEU A 107 -6.94 6.74 -14.41
CA LEU A 107 -7.73 5.52 -14.26
C LEU A 107 -7.70 4.63 -15.52
N GLY A 108 -7.74 5.23 -16.70
CA GLY A 108 -7.76 4.49 -17.97
C GLY A 108 -6.48 3.68 -18.21
N THR A 109 -5.32 4.27 -17.90
CA THR A 109 -3.99 3.65 -18.03
C THR A 109 -3.76 2.60 -16.94
N LEU A 110 -4.18 2.87 -15.70
CA LEU A 110 -4.14 1.89 -14.61
C LEU A 110 -4.97 0.64 -14.93
N LEU A 111 -6.18 0.83 -15.45
CA LEU A 111 -7.03 -0.30 -15.82
C LEU A 111 -6.43 -1.10 -16.99
N ALA A 112 -5.72 -0.46 -17.92
CA ALA A 112 -4.99 -1.15 -18.97
C ALA A 112 -3.85 -2.02 -18.39
N ALA A 113 -3.10 -1.50 -17.41
CA ALA A 113 -2.06 -2.25 -16.72
C ALA A 113 -2.65 -3.45 -15.96
N VAL A 114 -3.77 -3.27 -15.26
CA VAL A 114 -4.47 -4.37 -14.57
C VAL A 114 -4.93 -5.46 -15.56
N GLU A 115 -5.51 -5.06 -16.70
CA GLU A 115 -5.91 -5.99 -17.76
C GLU A 115 -4.71 -6.79 -18.30
N ARG A 116 -3.56 -6.13 -18.50
CA ARG A 116 -2.34 -6.78 -18.96
C ARG A 116 -1.79 -7.81 -17.98
N HIS A 117 -1.75 -7.49 -16.69
CA HIS A 117 -1.10 -8.33 -15.67
C HIS A 117 -2.00 -9.42 -15.11
N TYR A 118 -3.29 -9.13 -14.91
CA TYR A 118 -4.24 -10.08 -14.32
C TYR A 118 -5.31 -10.60 -15.27
N SER A 119 -5.37 -10.10 -16.51
CA SER A 119 -6.38 -10.51 -17.50
C SER A 119 -7.81 -10.34 -16.97
N ILE A 120 -8.02 -9.32 -16.14
CA ILE A 120 -9.31 -8.96 -15.55
C ILE A 120 -9.90 -7.82 -16.38
N PRO A 121 -11.02 -8.01 -17.08
CA PRO A 121 -11.60 -6.96 -17.90
C PRO A 121 -12.16 -5.83 -17.03
N ARG A 122 -12.02 -4.58 -17.49
CA ARG A 122 -12.57 -3.37 -16.86
C ARG A 122 -14.00 -3.52 -16.38
N ALA A 123 -14.87 -4.17 -17.17
CA ALA A 123 -16.27 -4.38 -16.84
C ALA A 123 -16.46 -5.16 -15.51
N THR A 124 -15.59 -6.13 -15.22
CA THR A 124 -15.67 -6.89 -13.97
C THR A 124 -15.22 -6.07 -12.77
N VAL A 125 -14.19 -5.22 -12.95
CA VAL A 125 -13.74 -4.27 -11.93
C VAL A 125 -14.89 -3.34 -11.55
N PHE A 126 -15.51 -2.68 -12.53
CA PHE A 126 -16.65 -1.78 -12.30
C PHE A 126 -17.85 -2.47 -11.65
N ARG A 127 -18.17 -3.71 -12.06
CA ARG A 127 -19.28 -4.47 -11.46
C ARG A 127 -19.05 -4.76 -9.97
N SER A 128 -17.81 -5.05 -9.59
CA SER A 128 -17.44 -5.33 -8.19
C SER A 128 -17.06 -4.09 -7.37
N GLU A 129 -16.92 -2.94 -8.03
CA GLU A 129 -16.48 -1.68 -7.42
C GLU A 129 -17.41 -1.25 -6.29
N PHE A 130 -18.71 -1.16 -6.59
CA PHE A 130 -19.71 -0.73 -5.61
C PHE A 130 -19.78 -1.66 -4.41
N SER A 131 -19.63 -2.98 -4.63
CA SER A 131 -19.59 -3.95 -3.54
C SER A 131 -18.38 -3.72 -2.63
N ALA A 132 -17.19 -3.52 -3.18
CA ALA A 132 -16.00 -3.22 -2.38
C ALA A 132 -16.11 -1.87 -1.65
N TYR A 133 -16.77 -0.89 -2.27
CA TYR A 133 -17.02 0.43 -1.67
C TYR A 133 -17.99 0.35 -0.48
N ALA A 134 -19.07 -0.43 -0.63
CA ALA A 134 -20.01 -0.73 0.47
C ALA A 134 -19.29 -1.49 1.61
N GLU A 135 -18.43 -2.44 1.26
CA GLU A 135 -17.56 -3.15 2.20
C GLU A 135 -16.48 -2.27 2.82
N LEU A 136 -16.27 -1.04 2.37
CA LEU A 136 -15.44 -0.04 3.05
C LEU A 136 -16.30 0.91 3.92
N ALA A 137 -17.60 0.63 4.05
CA ALA A 137 -18.59 1.49 4.69
C ALA A 137 -18.64 2.91 4.07
N PHE A 138 -18.41 3.01 2.75
CA PHE A 138 -18.40 4.27 2.00
C PHE A 138 -17.35 5.29 2.51
N ASP A 139 -16.39 4.85 3.33
CA ASP A 139 -15.35 5.71 3.88
C ASP A 139 -14.02 5.49 3.19
N LEU A 140 -13.72 6.40 2.26
CA LEU A 140 -12.43 6.45 1.55
C LEU A 140 -11.46 7.46 2.15
N ARG A 141 -11.91 8.24 3.15
CA ARG A 141 -11.03 9.18 3.83
C ARG A 141 -10.15 8.38 4.77
N LEU A 142 -8.86 8.39 4.49
CA LEU A 142 -7.86 7.73 5.32
C LEU A 142 -7.14 8.80 6.14
N GLU A 143 -6.92 8.51 7.41
CA GLU A 143 -6.10 9.37 8.26
C GLU A 143 -4.63 9.24 7.81
N PRO A 144 -3.85 10.33 7.79
CA PRO A 144 -2.43 10.27 7.40
C PRO A 144 -1.60 9.30 8.25
N GLY A 145 -2.00 9.05 9.51
CA GLY A 145 -1.37 8.05 10.37
C GLY A 145 -1.42 6.63 9.79
N ASP A 146 -2.51 6.28 9.10
CA ASP A 146 -2.66 4.98 8.44
C ASP A 146 -1.87 4.92 7.12
N ILE A 147 -1.83 6.01 6.37
CA ILE A 147 -1.23 6.06 5.01
C ILE A 147 0.31 6.11 5.08
N PHE A 148 0.83 6.97 5.97
CA PHE A 148 2.26 7.28 6.05
C PHE A 148 3.20 6.07 6.16
N PRO A 149 2.96 5.07 7.03
CA PRO A 149 3.85 3.91 7.13
C PRO A 149 3.88 3.09 5.83
N HIS A 150 2.76 3.01 5.11
CA HIS A 150 2.75 2.35 3.80
C HIS A 150 3.50 3.19 2.77
N PHE A 151 3.23 4.49 2.72
CA PHE A 151 3.88 5.39 1.79
C PHE A 151 5.42 5.39 1.95
N SER A 152 5.93 5.53 3.17
CA SER A 152 7.37 5.48 3.45
C SER A 152 8.00 4.15 2.99
N ARG A 153 7.33 3.02 3.27
CA ARG A 153 7.81 1.70 2.81
C ARG A 153 7.82 1.58 1.29
N LEU A 154 6.78 2.10 0.61
CA LEU A 154 6.67 2.02 -0.84
C LEU A 154 7.70 2.90 -1.54
N LEU A 155 8.01 4.08 -0.99
CA LEU A 155 9.10 4.93 -1.50
C LEU A 155 10.44 4.23 -1.46
N THR A 156 10.74 3.53 -0.35
CA THR A 156 11.96 2.71 -0.26
C THR A 156 11.98 1.60 -1.31
N GLN A 157 10.84 1.00 -1.64
CA GLN A 157 10.73 -0.03 -2.66
C GLN A 157 10.80 0.51 -4.10
N ALA A 158 10.37 1.75 -4.31
CA ALA A 158 10.45 2.44 -5.59
C ALA A 158 11.79 3.17 -5.80
N GLU A 159 12.77 2.98 -4.89
CA GLU A 159 14.09 3.63 -4.91
C GLU A 159 14.03 5.17 -5.00
N ARG A 160 12.95 5.79 -4.51
CA ARG A 160 12.81 7.25 -4.47
C ARG A 160 12.97 7.74 -3.05
N THR A 161 13.81 8.76 -2.84
CA THR A 161 13.84 9.41 -1.52
C THR A 161 12.58 10.24 -1.33
N PRO A 162 12.05 10.38 -0.10
CA PRO A 162 10.88 11.25 0.16
C PRO A 162 11.11 12.70 -0.28
N HIS A 163 12.37 13.14 -0.27
CA HIS A 163 12.78 14.47 -0.71
C HIS A 163 12.75 14.60 -2.24
N ASP A 164 13.26 13.62 -2.98
CA ASP A 164 13.16 13.58 -4.44
C ASP A 164 11.70 13.43 -4.91
N TYR A 165 10.87 12.74 -4.11
CA TYR A 165 9.46 12.53 -4.42
C TYR A 165 8.63 13.81 -4.26
N LEU A 166 8.89 14.59 -3.21
CA LEU A 166 8.19 15.86 -2.97
C LEU A 166 8.83 17.04 -3.72
N GLY A 167 10.04 16.84 -4.24
CA GLY A 167 10.89 17.88 -4.82
C GLY A 167 11.46 18.80 -3.74
N GLU A 168 12.70 19.26 -3.92
CA GLU A 168 13.12 20.51 -3.29
C GLU A 168 12.10 21.58 -3.66
N ALA A 169 11.70 22.40 -2.70
CA ALA A 169 10.78 23.51 -2.88
C ALA A 169 11.38 24.64 -3.74
N ASN A 170 11.73 24.34 -5.00
CA ASN A 170 12.07 25.31 -6.01
C ASN A 170 11.00 25.28 -7.11
N CYS A 171 10.16 26.31 -7.07
CA CYS A 171 9.29 26.72 -8.17
C CYS A 171 10.10 26.83 -9.47
N GLY A 172 9.94 25.87 -10.38
CA GLY A 172 10.49 26.01 -11.74
C GLY A 172 10.54 24.71 -12.54
N VAL A 173 9.44 24.41 -13.25
CA VAL A 173 9.38 23.65 -14.53
C VAL A 173 9.88 22.19 -14.45
N SER A 174 9.04 21.16 -14.24
CA SER A 174 8.25 20.41 -15.27
C SER A 174 8.33 18.92 -14.83
N SER A 175 7.34 18.03 -14.89
CA SER A 175 6.00 17.99 -15.46
C SER A 175 5.18 16.96 -14.65
N ARG A 176 3.91 17.31 -14.38
CA ARG A 176 2.87 16.47 -13.74
C ARG A 176 3.12 16.07 -12.28
N VAL A 177 3.05 17.04 -11.37
CA VAL A 177 2.54 16.80 -10.01
C VAL A 177 1.05 17.21 -10.02
N PRO A 178 0.08 16.27 -10.03
CA PRO A 178 -1.32 16.65 -9.88
C PRO A 178 -1.56 17.24 -8.49
N ARG A 179 -2.11 18.47 -8.48
CA ARG A 179 -2.28 19.36 -7.32
C ARG A 179 -3.21 18.86 -6.20
N ALA A 180 -3.66 17.60 -6.20
CA ALA A 180 -4.70 17.13 -5.27
C ALA A 180 -4.17 16.38 -4.03
N ALA A 181 -3.24 15.42 -4.17
CA ALA A 181 -2.65 14.72 -3.02
C ALA A 181 -1.44 15.43 -2.41
N GLY A 182 -0.69 16.17 -3.23
CA GLY A 182 0.40 17.02 -2.77
C GLY A 182 -0.06 17.99 -1.69
N GLY A 183 -1.27 18.55 -1.79
CA GLY A 183 -1.83 19.44 -0.76
C GLY A 183 -2.04 18.76 0.58
N LEU A 184 -2.70 17.60 0.61
CA LEU A 184 -3.04 16.88 1.85
C LEU A 184 -1.84 16.27 2.57
N LEU A 185 -0.75 15.90 1.87
CA LEU A 185 0.46 15.41 2.52
C LEU A 185 1.48 16.53 2.82
N CYS A 186 1.54 17.58 1.98
CA CYS A 186 2.42 18.74 2.20
C CYS A 186 1.91 19.64 3.34
N GLU A 187 0.61 19.90 3.46
CA GLU A 187 0.04 20.64 4.59
C GLU A 187 0.29 19.93 5.94
N TYR A 188 0.30 18.59 5.94
CA TYR A 188 0.46 17.79 7.16
C TYR A 188 1.91 17.58 7.57
N MET A 189 2.84 17.42 6.62
CA MET A 189 4.28 17.40 6.92
C MET A 189 4.82 18.79 7.31
N GLY A 190 4.13 19.87 6.94
CA GLY A 190 4.41 21.24 7.34
C GLY A 190 4.03 21.62 8.79
N GLN A 191 3.17 20.84 9.46
CA GLN A 191 2.69 21.18 10.82
C GLN A 191 3.62 20.75 11.97
N LYS A 192 4.73 20.06 11.71
CA LYS A 192 5.72 19.69 12.74
C LYS A 192 7.00 20.56 12.75
N ARG A 193 6.90 21.85 12.42
CA ARG A 193 7.82 22.86 13.01
C ARG A 193 7.24 23.40 14.32
N ARG A 194 7.12 22.55 15.35
CA ARG A 194 6.99 23.07 16.72
C ARG A 194 8.34 23.66 17.10
N LYS A 195 8.38 24.99 17.20
CA LYS A 195 9.48 25.87 17.66
C LYS A 195 10.36 25.18 18.72
N CYS A 196 11.65 25.01 18.44
CA CYS A 196 12.65 24.96 19.50
C CYS A 196 12.68 26.33 20.18
N PRO A 197 12.50 26.42 21.51
CA PRO A 197 12.70 27.68 22.21
C PRO A 197 14.18 28.05 22.13
N LYS A 198 14.47 29.22 21.55
CA LYS A 198 15.75 29.90 21.77
C LYS A 198 15.74 30.42 23.21
N LYS A 199 16.55 29.82 24.09
CA LYS A 199 17.28 30.51 25.16
C LYS A 199 18.55 29.71 25.43
#